data_AF-A0A7Y0CVP9-F1
#
_entry.id   AF-A0A7Y0CVP9-F1
#
_cell.length_a   1.000
_cell.length_b   1.000
_cell.length_c   1.000
_cell.angle_alpha   90.00
_cell.angle_beta   90.00
_cell.angle_gamma   90.00
#
_symmetry.space_group_name_H-M   'P 1'
#
loop_
_entity.id
_entity.type
_entity.pdbx_description
1 polymer ?
#
loop_
_entity_poly.entity_id
_entity_poly.type
_entity_poly.pdbx_seq_one_letter_code
_entity_poly.pdbx_strand_id
1 'polypeptide(L)'
;MSIEDEPTPFSAQTGPFFHGTKADLKPGDLLEPGNRSNYGERQNANYVYLTATLDAATWGAELAVGEGPGRIYRVEPTGPFEDDPNLTDKKFPGNPTRSYRTQQPLRVIEEVVDWEGHSPETLQAMRDRVGRAERLGIEAIND
;
A
#
# COMPACT_ATOMS: atom_id res chain seq x y z
N MET A 1 18.42 10.26 -29.58
CA MET A 1 17.80 11.12 -28.56
C MET A 1 17.07 10.19 -27.62
N SER A 2 17.80 9.70 -26.62
CA SER A 2 17.22 8.87 -25.57
C SER A 2 16.55 9.81 -24.60
N ILE A 3 15.25 9.63 -24.40
CA ILE A 3 14.51 10.37 -23.40
C ILE A 3 14.87 9.67 -22.10
N GLU A 4 15.70 10.34 -21.30
CA GLU A 4 16.10 9.88 -19.97
C GLU A 4 14.85 9.86 -19.09
N ASP A 5 14.71 8.76 -18.36
CA ASP A 5 13.67 8.47 -17.37
C ASP A 5 13.89 9.39 -16.16
N GLU A 6 13.56 10.67 -16.32
CA GLU A 6 13.60 11.65 -15.23
C GLU A 6 12.56 11.23 -14.18
N PRO A 7 12.94 11.01 -12.91
CA PRO A 7 11.99 10.66 -11.86
C PRO A 7 10.94 11.77 -11.77
N THR A 8 9.68 11.39 -11.98
CA THR A 8 8.55 12.32 -11.92
C THR A 8 8.60 13.09 -10.59
N PRO A 9 8.61 14.43 -10.59
CA PRO A 9 8.76 15.18 -9.36
C PRO A 9 7.63 14.87 -8.38
N PHE A 10 8.01 14.68 -7.11
CA PHE A 10 7.17 14.41 -5.94
C PHE A 10 5.86 15.25 -5.86
N SER A 11 5.81 16.41 -6.52
CA SER A 11 4.72 17.39 -6.43
C SER A 11 3.57 17.22 -7.43
N ALA A 12 3.65 16.29 -8.39
CA ALA A 12 2.61 16.16 -9.43
C ALA A 12 1.42 15.27 -9.02
N GLN A 13 1.58 14.42 -8.00
CA GLN A 13 0.59 13.40 -7.67
C GLN A 13 -0.44 13.94 -6.67
N THR A 14 -1.69 14.06 -7.12
CA THR A 14 -2.79 14.59 -6.30
C THR A 14 -3.59 13.45 -5.68
N GLY A 15 -3.91 13.61 -4.38
CA GLY A 15 -4.78 12.71 -3.64
C GLY A 15 -6.26 12.81 -4.08
N PRO A 16 -7.20 12.28 -3.28
CA PRO A 16 -6.99 11.74 -1.94
C PRO A 16 -6.09 10.49 -1.93
N PHE A 17 -5.36 10.30 -0.83
CA PHE A 17 -4.58 9.09 -0.61
C PHE A 17 -5.22 8.22 0.46
N PHE A 18 -5.02 6.91 0.33
CA PHE A 18 -5.63 5.90 1.16
C PHE A 18 -4.59 4.90 1.67
N HIS A 19 -4.83 4.38 2.87
CA HIS A 19 -4.07 3.31 3.48
C HIS A 19 -5.02 2.21 3.95
N GLY A 20 -4.89 1.02 3.38
CA GLY A 20 -5.63 -0.18 3.81
C GLY A 20 -4.84 -0.96 4.86
N THR A 21 -5.47 -1.31 5.97
CA THR A 21 -4.84 -2.03 7.09
C THR A 21 -5.87 -2.78 7.93
N LYS A 22 -5.42 -3.58 8.89
CA LYS A 22 -6.25 -4.13 9.98
C LYS A 22 -6.01 -3.45 11.32
N ALA A 23 -5.11 -2.47 11.37
CA ALA A 23 -4.88 -1.67 12.55
C ALA A 23 -6.11 -0.79 12.85
N ASP A 24 -6.47 -0.69 14.12
CA ASP A 24 -7.56 0.17 14.60
C ASP A 24 -7.00 1.57 14.89
N LEU A 25 -7.05 2.46 13.90
CA LEU A 25 -6.51 3.81 13.93
C LEU A 25 -7.61 4.87 14.08
N LYS A 26 -7.22 6.04 14.57
CA LYS A 26 -8.10 7.21 14.76
C LYS A 26 -7.60 8.41 13.96
N PRO A 27 -8.50 9.36 13.60
CA PRO A 27 -8.11 10.66 13.08
C PRO A 27 -7.03 11.33 13.94
N GLY A 28 -5.95 11.77 13.31
CA GLY A 28 -4.79 12.37 13.96
C GLY A 28 -3.63 11.41 14.26
N ASP A 29 -3.85 10.10 14.21
CA ASP A 29 -2.78 9.12 14.41
C ASP A 29 -1.72 9.22 13.30
N LEU A 30 -0.48 8.86 13.65
CA LEU A 30 0.64 8.77 12.71
C LEU A 30 0.99 7.31 12.46
N LEU A 31 0.90 6.92 11.20
CA LEU A 31 1.39 5.64 10.69
C LEU A 31 2.88 5.79 10.41
N GLU A 32 3.72 5.25 11.27
CA GLU A 32 5.18 5.28 11.13
C GLU A 32 5.70 4.05 10.39
N PRO A 33 6.81 4.18 9.61
CA PRO A 33 7.57 3.03 9.17
C PRO A 33 8.15 2.24 10.35
N GLY A 34 8.62 1.02 10.10
CA GLY A 34 9.22 0.13 11.09
C GLY A 34 8.24 -0.89 11.70
N ASN A 35 6.96 -0.83 11.32
CA ASN A 35 6.00 -1.89 11.60
C ASN A 35 6.36 -3.17 10.81
N ARG A 36 5.96 -4.33 11.33
CA ARG A 36 6.19 -5.62 10.65
C ARG A 36 5.46 -5.65 9.32
N SER A 37 6.14 -6.06 8.25
CA SER A 37 5.56 -6.22 6.91
C SER A 37 4.33 -7.16 6.94
N ASN A 38 3.34 -6.83 6.10
CA ASN A 38 2.18 -7.68 5.83
C ASN A 38 2.50 -8.85 4.88
N TYR A 39 3.69 -8.86 4.27
CA TYR A 39 4.10 -9.82 3.26
C TYR A 39 5.46 -10.45 3.62
N GLY A 40 5.67 -11.70 3.19
CA GLY A 40 6.94 -12.43 3.33
C GLY A 40 7.32 -12.73 4.79
N GLU A 41 8.62 -12.73 5.10
CA GLU A 41 9.17 -13.04 6.44
C GLU A 41 8.84 -12.01 7.53
N ARG A 42 8.01 -11.00 7.22
CA ARG A 42 7.50 -9.99 8.17
C ARG A 42 8.59 -9.16 8.84
N GLN A 43 9.66 -8.88 8.08
CA GLN A 43 10.70 -7.95 8.48
C GLN A 43 10.11 -6.55 8.76
N ASN A 44 10.82 -5.73 9.52
CA ASN A 44 10.41 -4.35 9.74
C ASN A 44 10.40 -3.62 8.38
N ALA A 45 9.23 -3.08 8.01
CA ALA A 45 9.07 -2.36 6.76
C ALA A 45 9.73 -0.99 6.89
N ASN A 46 10.69 -0.69 6.01
CA ASN A 46 11.34 0.63 5.95
C ASN A 46 10.39 1.72 5.45
N TYR A 47 9.23 1.32 4.94
CA TYR A 47 8.25 2.21 4.31
C TYR A 47 6.84 1.95 4.84
N VAL A 48 6.02 3.00 4.77
CA VAL A 48 4.56 2.92 4.84
C VAL A 48 3.99 3.12 3.45
N TYR A 49 2.98 2.33 3.11
CA TYR A 49 2.38 2.31 1.78
C TYR A 49 1.10 3.14 1.74
N LEU A 50 0.88 3.83 0.63
CA LEU A 50 -0.32 4.62 0.34
C LEU A 50 -0.68 4.50 -1.13
N THR A 51 -1.94 4.76 -1.47
CA THR A 51 -2.40 4.73 -2.86
C THR A 51 -3.43 5.81 -3.12
N ALA A 52 -3.51 6.28 -4.36
CA ALA A 52 -4.56 7.19 -4.80
C ALA A 52 -5.77 6.48 -5.45
N THR A 53 -5.90 5.16 -5.28
CA THR A 53 -7.09 4.39 -5.70
C THR A 53 -7.70 3.62 -4.53
N LEU A 54 -9.03 3.60 -4.47
CA LEU A 54 -9.75 2.85 -3.42
C LEU A 54 -9.60 1.33 -3.61
N ASP A 55 -9.51 0.86 -4.86
CA ASP A 55 -9.30 -0.55 -5.20
C ASP A 55 -7.98 -1.09 -4.60
N ALA A 56 -6.86 -0.38 -4.79
CA ALA A 56 -5.59 -0.78 -4.20
C ALA A 56 -5.60 -0.69 -2.66
N ALA A 57 -6.33 0.28 -2.10
CA ALA A 57 -6.48 0.38 -0.64
C ALA A 57 -7.32 -0.77 -0.08
N THR A 58 -8.32 -1.23 -0.83
CA THR A 58 -9.14 -2.40 -0.51
C THR A 58 -8.29 -3.65 -0.41
N TRP A 59 -7.39 -3.87 -1.39
CA TRP A 59 -6.42 -4.95 -1.30
C TRP A 59 -5.53 -4.85 -0.05
N GLY A 60 -5.05 -3.65 0.29
CA GLY A 60 -4.29 -3.42 1.51
C GLY A 60 -5.06 -3.83 2.77
N ALA A 61 -6.34 -3.47 2.87
CA ALA A 61 -7.20 -3.80 4.00
C ALA A 61 -7.49 -5.30 4.11
N GLU A 62 -7.76 -5.97 2.99
CA GLU A 62 -8.16 -7.39 2.96
C GLU A 62 -6.99 -8.37 3.12
N LEU A 63 -5.80 -7.98 2.63
CA LEU A 63 -4.57 -8.78 2.67
C LEU A 63 -3.69 -8.46 3.88
N ALA A 64 -3.93 -7.36 4.60
CA ALA A 64 -3.18 -7.03 5.81
C ALA A 64 -3.22 -8.18 6.83
N VAL A 65 -2.11 -8.35 7.55
CA VAL A 65 -1.97 -9.39 8.58
C VAL A 65 -2.64 -8.91 9.86
N GLY A 66 -3.41 -9.79 10.50
CA GLY A 66 -4.12 -9.50 11.74
C GLY A 66 -5.50 -10.15 11.78
N GLU A 67 -6.04 -10.27 12.98
CA GLU A 67 -7.35 -10.87 13.27
C GLU A 67 -8.51 -9.84 13.19
N GLY A 68 -8.19 -8.55 13.10
CA GLY A 68 -9.18 -7.48 12.97
C GLY A 68 -9.83 -7.41 11.58
N PRO A 69 -10.96 -6.71 11.44
CA PRO A 69 -11.52 -6.41 10.13
C PRO A 69 -10.56 -5.54 9.33
N GLY A 70 -10.59 -5.67 8.00
CA GLY A 70 -9.92 -4.72 7.12
C GLY A 70 -10.56 -3.33 7.28
N ARG A 71 -9.74 -2.29 7.24
CA ARG A 71 -10.11 -0.88 7.36
C ARG A 71 -9.36 -0.08 6.31
N ILE A 72 -9.98 0.97 5.80
CA ILE A 72 -9.36 1.92 4.88
C ILE A 72 -9.38 3.30 5.53
N TYR A 73 -8.24 3.97 5.54
CA TYR A 73 -8.10 5.32 6.06
C TYR A 73 -7.72 6.28 4.94
N ARG A 74 -8.34 7.46 4.90
CA ARG A 74 -7.80 8.58 4.15
C ARG A 74 -6.61 9.14 4.92
N VAL A 75 -5.50 9.33 4.22
CA VAL A 75 -4.23 9.73 4.82
C VAL A 75 -3.60 10.90 4.10
N GLU A 76 -2.77 11.65 4.81
CA GLU A 76 -1.90 12.68 4.25
C GLU A 76 -0.44 12.33 4.51
N PRO A 77 0.43 12.29 3.48
CA PRO A 77 1.85 12.12 3.69
C PRO A 77 2.44 13.34 4.40
N THR A 78 3.28 13.12 5.41
CA THR A 78 3.98 14.22 6.10
C THR A 78 5.29 14.61 5.45
N GLY A 79 5.65 13.97 4.34
CA GLY A 79 6.85 14.25 3.56
C GLY A 79 6.83 13.55 2.19
N PRO A 80 7.99 13.42 1.51
CA PRO A 80 8.05 12.85 0.17
C PRO A 80 7.65 11.37 0.15
N PHE A 81 7.09 10.93 -0.98
CA PHE A 81 6.75 9.55 -1.27
C PHE A 81 7.13 9.22 -2.71
N GLU A 82 7.41 7.96 -3.00
CA GLU A 82 7.81 7.48 -4.32
C GLU A 82 6.87 6.38 -4.81
N ASP A 83 6.92 6.07 -6.09
CA ASP A 83 6.17 4.95 -6.67
C ASP A 83 6.55 3.64 -5.98
N ASP A 84 5.54 2.80 -5.72
CA ASP A 84 5.76 1.49 -5.11
C ASP A 84 6.44 0.54 -6.13
N PRO A 85 7.72 0.17 -5.92
CA PRO A 85 8.44 -0.67 -6.87
C PRO A 85 7.90 -2.10 -6.89
N ASN A 86 7.00 -2.50 -5.97
CA ASN A 86 6.34 -3.80 -6.02
C ASN A 86 5.22 -3.85 -7.07
N LEU A 87 4.68 -2.68 -7.46
CA LEU A 87 3.49 -2.57 -8.31
C LEU A 87 3.74 -1.79 -9.61
N THR A 88 4.72 -0.88 -9.59
CA THR A 88 5.14 -0.09 -10.75
C THR A 88 6.05 -0.90 -11.69
N ASP A 89 5.79 -0.80 -12.99
CA ASP A 89 6.57 -1.45 -14.07
C ASP A 89 6.78 -2.96 -13.91
N LYS A 90 5.82 -3.65 -13.25
CA LYS A 90 5.83 -5.11 -13.13
C LYS A 90 5.05 -5.79 -14.24
N LYS A 91 3.72 -5.76 -14.12
CA LYS A 91 2.81 -6.42 -15.06
C LYS A 91 2.40 -5.50 -16.19
N PHE A 92 2.34 -4.20 -15.91
CA PHE A 92 1.94 -3.14 -16.82
C PHE A 92 2.95 -2.00 -16.72
N PRO A 93 3.17 -1.23 -17.80
CA PRO A 93 4.06 -0.07 -17.77
C PRO A 93 3.49 1.04 -16.87
N GLY A 94 4.38 1.72 -16.14
CA GLY A 94 4.06 2.77 -15.18
C GLY A 94 3.37 2.27 -13.91
N ASN A 95 2.65 3.18 -13.26
CA ASN A 95 1.98 2.97 -11.97
C ASN A 95 0.45 3.06 -12.10
N PRO A 96 -0.22 2.08 -12.75
CA PRO A 96 -1.66 2.14 -13.00
C PRO A 96 -2.51 2.06 -11.73
N THR A 97 -2.01 1.40 -10.68
CA THR A 97 -2.68 1.32 -9.37
C THR A 97 -2.49 2.57 -8.54
N ARG A 98 -1.63 3.50 -8.99
CA ARG A 98 -1.24 4.72 -8.26
C ARG A 98 -0.83 4.38 -6.83
N SER A 99 0.06 3.39 -6.71
CA SER A 99 0.56 2.89 -5.43
C SER A 99 1.93 3.49 -5.14
N TYR A 100 2.15 3.87 -3.89
CA TYR A 100 3.32 4.61 -3.45
C TYR A 100 3.83 4.08 -2.12
N ARG A 101 5.06 4.44 -1.79
CA ARG A 101 5.67 4.18 -0.48
C ARG A 101 6.41 5.42 0.05
N THR A 102 6.50 5.56 1.37
CA THR A 102 7.21 6.66 2.02
C THR A 102 7.94 6.21 3.28
N GLN A 103 9.08 6.83 3.56
CA GLN A 103 9.82 6.70 4.83
C GLN A 103 9.36 7.73 5.88
N GLN A 104 8.47 8.65 5.51
CA GLN A 104 7.90 9.62 6.44
C GLN A 104 6.53 9.13 6.93
N PRO A 105 6.10 9.53 8.13
CA PRO A 105 4.80 9.12 8.63
C PRO A 105 3.64 9.52 7.70
N LEU A 106 2.55 8.75 7.76
CA LEU A 106 1.27 9.16 7.19
C LEU A 106 0.34 9.59 8.31
N ARG A 107 -0.29 10.77 8.17
CA ARG A 107 -1.31 11.23 9.12
C ARG A 107 -2.66 10.67 8.72
N VAL A 108 -3.34 10.00 9.64
CA VAL A 108 -4.72 9.55 9.46
C VAL A 108 -5.65 10.76 9.54
N ILE A 109 -6.46 10.96 8.50
CA ILE A 109 -7.45 12.04 8.46
C ILE A 109 -8.81 11.52 8.90
N GLU A 110 -9.25 10.40 8.33
CA GLU A 110 -10.53 9.76 8.66
C GLU A 110 -10.57 8.30 8.21
N GLU A 111 -11.48 7.52 8.77
CA GLU A 111 -11.82 6.18 8.29
C GLU A 111 -12.83 6.29 7.13
N VAL A 112 -12.56 5.58 6.04
CA VAL A 112 -13.49 5.42 4.93
C VAL A 112 -14.37 4.21 5.24
N VAL A 113 -15.67 4.45 5.41
CA VAL A 113 -16.65 3.40 5.77
C VAL A 113 -17.45 2.89 4.58
N ASP A 114 -17.55 3.68 3.51
CA ASP A 114 -18.34 3.36 2.31
C ASP A 114 -17.44 2.75 1.21
N TRP A 115 -16.91 1.55 1.47
CA TRP A 115 -16.16 0.77 0.47
C TRP A 115 -16.69 -0.65 0.39
N GLU A 116 -16.60 -1.23 -0.80
CA GLU A 116 -17.01 -2.60 -1.07
C GLU A 116 -15.76 -3.47 -1.22
N GLY A 117 -15.71 -4.56 -0.46
CA GLY A 117 -14.65 -5.56 -0.56
C GLY A 117 -14.76 -6.36 -1.87
N HIS A 118 -13.69 -7.08 -2.19
CA HIS A 118 -13.71 -7.98 -3.33
C HIS A 118 -14.61 -9.19 -3.05
N SER A 119 -15.08 -9.85 -4.13
CA SER A 119 -15.84 -11.09 -3.96
C SER A 119 -15.01 -12.14 -3.20
N PRO A 120 -15.62 -13.00 -2.39
CA PRO A 120 -14.89 -14.02 -1.63
C PRO A 120 -13.96 -14.89 -2.50
N GLU A 121 -14.39 -15.20 -3.72
CA GLU A 121 -13.62 -15.96 -4.71
C GLU A 121 -12.38 -15.20 -5.18
N THR A 122 -12.53 -13.91 -5.46
CA THR A 122 -11.44 -13.02 -5.90
C THR A 122 -10.42 -12.85 -4.79
N LEU A 123 -10.88 -12.60 -3.57
CA LEU A 123 -10.03 -12.47 -2.40
C LEU A 123 -9.28 -13.77 -2.10
N GLN A 124 -9.96 -14.92 -2.15
CA GLN A 124 -9.31 -16.22 -1.94
C GLN A 124 -8.24 -16.51 -3.00
N ALA A 125 -8.54 -16.25 -4.27
CA ALA A 125 -7.56 -16.44 -5.35
C ALA A 125 -6.32 -15.56 -5.17
N MET A 126 -6.49 -14.34 -4.65
CA MET A 126 -5.36 -13.44 -4.35
C MET A 126 -4.57 -13.93 -3.13
N ARG A 127 -5.22 -14.34 -2.05
CA ARG A 127 -4.56 -14.94 -0.87
C ARG A 127 -3.72 -16.16 -1.25
N ASP A 128 -4.25 -17.01 -2.14
CA ASP A 128 -3.51 -18.16 -2.64
C ASP A 128 -2.28 -17.75 -3.47
N ARG A 129 -2.35 -16.64 -4.22
CA ARG A 129 -1.20 -16.09 -4.95
C ARG A 129 -0.14 -15.57 -4.00
N VAL A 130 -0.53 -14.78 -3.00
CA VAL A 130 0.37 -14.25 -1.96
C VAL A 130 1.05 -15.40 -1.21
N GLY A 131 0.29 -16.39 -0.74
CA GLY A 131 0.85 -17.55 -0.05
C GLY A 131 1.68 -18.48 -0.94
N ARG A 132 1.54 -18.43 -2.28
CA ARG A 132 2.49 -19.08 -3.19
C ARG A 132 3.78 -18.28 -3.33
N ALA A 133 3.70 -16.96 -3.43
CA ALA A 133 4.87 -16.08 -3.50
C ALA A 133 5.74 -16.21 -2.24
N GLU A 134 5.13 -16.23 -1.05
CA GLU A 134 5.81 -16.46 0.23
C GLU A 134 6.55 -17.81 0.25
N ARG A 135 5.89 -18.89 -0.19
CA ARG A 135 6.53 -20.23 -0.28
C ARG A 135 7.69 -20.30 -1.28
N LEU A 136 7.77 -19.36 -2.21
CA LEU A 136 8.87 -19.23 -3.18
C LEU A 136 9.95 -18.25 -2.70
N GLY A 137 9.82 -17.67 -1.50
CA GLY A 137 10.76 -16.69 -0.96
C GLY A 137 10.71 -15.33 -1.67
N ILE A 138 9.59 -14.99 -2.30
CA ILE A 138 9.39 -13.68 -2.91
C ILE A 138 8.96 -12.71 -1.81
N GLU A 139 9.85 -11.76 -1.50
CA GLU A 139 9.66 -10.74 -0.48
C GLU A 139 9.21 -9.41 -1.08
N ALA A 140 8.64 -8.54 -0.23
CA ALA A 140 8.42 -7.15 -0.60
C ALA A 140 9.78 -6.44 -0.72
N ILE A 141 9.91 -5.60 -1.76
CA ILE A 141 11.09 -4.78 -2.00
C ILE A 141 11.18 -3.73 -0.88
N ASN A 142 12.21 -3.85 -0.03
CA ASN A 142 12.36 -3.10 1.23
C ASN A 142 13.64 -2.26 1.30
N ASP A 143 14.41 -2.19 0.22
CA ASP A 143 15.59 -1.33 0.04
C ASP A 143 15.22 0.14 -0.26
#